data_AF-F7QKU6-F1
#
_entry.id   AF-F7QKU6-F1
#
_cell.length_a   1.000
_cell.length_b   1.000
_cell.length_c   1.000
_cell.angle_alpha   90.00
_cell.angle_beta   90.00
_cell.angle_gamma   90.00
#
_symmetry.space_group_name_H-M   'P 1'
#
loop_
_entity.id
_entity.type
_entity.pdbx_description
1 polymer ?
#
loop_
_entity_poly.entity_id
_entity_poly.type
_entity_poly.pdbx_seq_one_letter_code
_entity_poly.pdbx_strand_id
1 'polypeptide(L)'
;MLFKHFPTKAALYAEILAEECEADPELIRLRELKPSTTTLVILIREMVAHFMRATESPDGEDAQRVRLLISSQLTDGEFARLLYDKIGDLIGTIFEASLESAIAAGDAERVEGQQLNLFWFAHQVVHMVALARLPATPSLTYPSAPDFERQICQFILRGIGMNGRAITSYLDTVPPLMDAADRIAESA
;
A
#
# COMPACT_ATOMS: atom_id res chain seq x y z
N MET A 1 19.36 -27.13 -11.00
CA MET A 1 19.69 -27.01 -9.56
C MET A 1 18.59 -26.25 -8.81
N LEU A 2 18.00 -25.17 -9.35
CA LEU A 2 16.87 -24.44 -8.72
C LEU A 2 15.59 -25.30 -8.56
N PHE A 3 15.14 -25.98 -9.62
CA PHE A 3 13.92 -26.82 -9.60
C PHE A 3 14.01 -28.12 -8.77
N LYS A 4 15.21 -28.46 -8.24
CA LYS A 4 15.35 -29.57 -7.28
C LYS A 4 14.91 -29.16 -5.87
N HIS A 5 14.99 -27.87 -5.55
CA HIS A 5 14.59 -27.32 -4.24
C HIS A 5 13.22 -26.65 -4.32
N PHE A 6 12.87 -26.06 -5.47
CA PHE A 6 11.57 -25.43 -5.70
C PHE A 6 10.87 -26.11 -6.89
N PRO A 7 9.96 -27.05 -6.64
CA PRO A 7 9.39 -27.89 -7.70
C PRO A 7 8.58 -27.09 -8.74
N THR A 8 8.15 -25.88 -8.40
CA THR A 8 7.46 -24.95 -9.30
C THR A 8 8.00 -23.53 -9.14
N LYS A 9 7.76 -22.70 -10.15
CA LYS A 9 8.00 -21.25 -10.10
C LYS A 9 7.23 -20.60 -8.94
N ALA A 10 5.99 -21.06 -8.69
CA ALA A 10 5.21 -20.69 -7.51
C ALA A 10 5.88 -21.05 -6.18
N ALA A 11 6.50 -22.23 -6.06
CA ALA A 11 7.20 -22.62 -4.83
C ALA A 11 8.43 -21.75 -4.56
N LEU A 12 9.15 -21.33 -5.62
CA LEU A 12 10.26 -20.38 -5.51
C LEU A 12 9.77 -19.00 -5.06
N TYR A 13 8.70 -18.51 -5.69
CA TYR A 13 8.10 -17.23 -5.34
C TYR A 13 7.50 -17.22 -3.94
N ALA A 14 6.88 -18.32 -3.53
CA ALA A 14 6.35 -18.47 -2.19
C ALA A 14 7.43 -18.39 -1.14
N GLU A 15 8.62 -18.95 -1.39
CA GLU A 15 9.73 -18.83 -0.44
C GLU A 15 10.27 -17.39 -0.37
N ILE A 16 10.40 -16.71 -1.51
CA ILE A 16 10.79 -15.29 -1.56
C ILE A 16 9.77 -14.41 -0.82
N LEU A 17 8.47 -14.64 -1.02
CA LEU A 17 7.39 -13.88 -0.38
C LEU A 17 7.15 -14.25 1.09
N ALA A 18 7.38 -15.50 1.47
CA ALA A 18 7.22 -15.99 2.84
C ALA A 18 8.15 -15.21 3.76
N GLU A 19 9.45 -15.14 3.43
CA GLU A 19 10.44 -14.42 4.21
C GLU A 19 10.22 -12.90 4.17
N GLU A 20 9.90 -12.31 3.01
CA GLU A 20 9.82 -10.85 2.88
C GLU A 20 8.57 -10.22 3.51
N CYS A 21 7.36 -10.72 3.24
CA CYS A 21 6.15 -10.07 3.75
C CYS A 21 5.79 -10.47 5.20
N GLU A 22 6.23 -11.64 5.70
CA GLU A 22 6.06 -11.96 7.14
C GLU A 22 7.11 -11.29 8.01
N ALA A 23 8.25 -10.91 7.44
CA ALA A 23 9.30 -10.18 8.15
C ALA A 23 9.30 -8.67 7.86
N ASP A 24 8.41 -8.15 7.00
CA ASP A 24 8.33 -6.71 6.70
C ASP A 24 7.90 -5.93 7.95
N PRO A 25 8.82 -5.18 8.58
CA PRO A 25 8.51 -4.49 9.83
C PRO A 25 7.50 -3.36 9.65
N GLU A 26 7.40 -2.75 8.46
CA GLU A 26 6.42 -1.69 8.18
C GLU A 26 5.01 -2.27 8.16
N LEU A 27 4.81 -3.39 7.46
CA LEU A 27 3.49 -4.03 7.38
C LEU A 27 3.04 -4.61 8.72
N ILE A 28 3.97 -5.17 9.52
CA ILE A 28 3.68 -5.63 10.89
C ILE A 28 3.21 -4.45 11.75
N ARG A 29 3.94 -3.33 11.74
CA ARG A 29 3.57 -2.13 12.51
C ARG A 29 2.21 -1.57 12.08
N LEU A 30 1.93 -1.53 10.79
CA LEU A 30 0.64 -1.07 10.27
C LEU A 30 -0.52 -1.92 10.79
N ARG A 31 -0.33 -3.25 10.88
CA ARG A 31 -1.33 -4.17 11.44
C ARG A 31 -1.56 -3.96 12.94
N GLU A 32 -0.56 -3.53 13.69
CA GLU A 32 -0.63 -3.31 15.14
C GLU A 32 -1.32 -1.98 15.52
N LEU A 33 -1.53 -1.08 14.56
CA LEU A 33 -2.23 0.17 14.81
C LEU A 33 -3.68 -0.06 15.24
N LYS A 34 -4.17 0.79 16.16
CA LYS A 34 -5.58 0.79 16.52
C LYS A 34 -6.42 1.35 15.37
N PRO A 35 -7.55 0.74 14.98
CA PRO A 35 -8.42 1.28 13.94
C PRO A 35 -8.91 2.71 14.25
N SER A 36 -8.75 3.64 13.30
CA SER A 36 -9.18 5.04 13.40
C SER A 36 -9.09 5.77 12.05
N THR A 37 -9.67 6.97 11.94
CA THR A 37 -9.43 7.86 10.77
C THR A 37 -7.95 8.12 10.55
N THR A 38 -7.19 8.37 11.63
CA THR A 38 -5.74 8.54 11.60
C THR A 38 -5.06 7.34 10.96
N THR A 39 -5.40 6.13 11.39
CA THR A 39 -4.82 4.88 10.88
C THR A 39 -5.13 4.65 9.42
N LEU A 40 -6.36 4.98 8.97
CA LEU A 40 -6.72 4.94 7.56
C LEU A 40 -5.81 5.84 6.72
N VAL A 41 -5.55 7.06 7.20
CA VAL A 41 -4.66 8.01 6.51
C VAL A 41 -3.21 7.52 6.51
N ILE A 42 -2.73 6.93 7.61
CA ILE A 42 -1.38 6.32 7.67
C ILE A 42 -1.27 5.22 6.61
N LEU A 43 -2.22 4.28 6.56
CA LEU A 43 -2.21 3.17 5.60
C LEU A 43 -2.07 3.66 4.15
N ILE A 44 -2.83 4.68 3.76
CA ILE A 44 -2.76 5.22 2.40
C ILE A 44 -1.43 5.96 2.16
N ARG A 45 -0.95 6.74 3.13
CA ARG A 45 0.33 7.45 3.00
C ARG A 45 1.50 6.49 2.86
N GLU A 46 1.56 5.45 3.68
CA GLU A 46 2.64 4.46 3.63
C GLU A 46 2.58 3.65 2.33
N MET A 47 1.38 3.31 1.85
CA MET A 47 1.22 2.67 0.54
C MET A 47 1.77 3.56 -0.59
N VAL A 48 1.41 4.84 -0.61
CA VAL A 48 1.92 5.79 -1.62
C VAL A 48 3.44 5.92 -1.51
N ALA A 49 3.97 6.14 -0.30
CA ALA A 49 5.40 6.31 -0.07
C ALA A 49 6.20 5.06 -0.50
N HIS A 50 5.73 3.86 -0.17
CA HIS A 50 6.36 2.60 -0.57
C HIS A 50 6.54 2.51 -2.09
N PHE A 51 5.47 2.76 -2.85
CA PHE A 51 5.54 2.71 -4.32
C PHE A 51 6.36 3.85 -4.92
N MET A 52 6.39 5.03 -4.30
CA MET A 52 7.19 6.15 -4.80
C MET A 52 8.68 5.93 -4.56
N ARG A 53 9.08 5.40 -3.40
CA ARG A 53 10.46 4.96 -3.12
C ARG A 53 10.96 3.96 -4.15
N ALA A 54 10.11 3.01 -4.57
CA ALA A 54 10.43 2.05 -5.63
C ALA A 54 10.76 2.71 -6.99
N THR A 55 10.36 3.96 -7.22
CA THR A 55 10.66 4.69 -8.47
C THR A 55 11.95 5.51 -8.40
N GLU A 56 12.55 5.69 -7.23
CA GLU A 56 13.74 6.52 -7.04
C GLU A 56 15.02 5.84 -7.53
N SER A 57 15.06 4.50 -7.45
CA SER A 57 16.18 3.67 -7.91
C SER A 57 15.68 2.60 -8.88
N PRO A 58 15.71 2.85 -10.21
CA PRO A 58 15.18 1.91 -11.22
C PRO A 58 15.83 0.52 -11.22
N ASP A 59 17.06 0.43 -10.71
CA ASP A 59 17.83 -0.81 -10.56
C ASP A 59 17.80 -1.36 -9.12
N GLY A 60 17.12 -0.66 -8.21
CA GLY A 60 16.94 -1.07 -6.81
C GLY A 60 15.98 -2.26 -6.69
N GLU A 61 16.07 -2.93 -5.55
CA GLU A 61 15.29 -4.14 -5.27
C GLU A 61 13.78 -3.90 -5.37
N ASP A 62 13.28 -2.79 -4.81
CA ASP A 62 11.86 -2.43 -4.86
C ASP A 62 11.35 -2.19 -6.28
N ALA A 63 12.17 -1.57 -7.14
CA ALA A 63 11.85 -1.41 -8.56
C ALA A 63 11.73 -2.78 -9.26
N GLN A 64 12.62 -3.72 -8.93
CA GLN A 64 12.57 -5.09 -9.47
C GLN A 64 11.35 -5.85 -8.94
N ARG A 65 10.96 -5.67 -7.68
CA ARG A 65 9.73 -6.24 -7.11
C ARG A 65 8.49 -5.77 -7.87
N VAL A 66 8.38 -4.47 -8.16
CA VAL A 66 7.26 -3.94 -8.96
C VAL A 66 7.26 -4.51 -10.39
N ARG A 67 8.44 -4.62 -11.04
CA ARG A 67 8.55 -5.24 -12.36
C ARG A 67 8.13 -6.71 -12.36
N LEU A 68 8.52 -7.45 -11.32
CA LEU A 68 8.14 -8.85 -11.13
C LEU A 68 6.63 -8.99 -10.97
N LEU A 69 6.00 -8.14 -10.15
CA LEU A 69 4.55 -8.11 -9.97
C LEU A 69 3.82 -7.91 -11.30
N ILE A 70 4.20 -6.87 -12.06
CA ILE A 70 3.62 -6.59 -13.39
C ILE A 70 3.83 -7.75 -14.37
N SER A 71 5.04 -8.30 -14.41
CA SER A 71 5.35 -9.44 -15.28
C SER A 71 4.49 -10.67 -14.93
N SER A 72 4.27 -10.93 -13.64
CA SER A 72 3.36 -11.99 -13.20
C SER A 72 1.92 -11.73 -13.65
N GLN A 73 1.41 -10.51 -13.48
CA GLN A 73 0.05 -10.15 -13.90
C GLN A 73 -0.19 -10.33 -15.41
N LEU A 74 0.81 -10.05 -16.23
CA LEU A 74 0.73 -10.20 -17.69
C LEU A 74 0.89 -11.66 -18.17
N THR A 75 1.23 -12.58 -17.27
CA THR A 75 1.52 -13.98 -17.59
C THR A 75 0.58 -14.93 -16.85
N ASP A 76 1.11 -15.72 -15.91
CA ASP A 76 0.37 -16.74 -15.17
C ASP A 76 -0.38 -16.19 -13.94
N GLY A 77 0.01 -15.00 -13.47
CA GLY A 77 -0.51 -14.33 -12.29
C GLY A 77 -0.23 -15.05 -10.96
N GLU A 78 0.61 -16.08 -10.92
CA GLU A 78 0.80 -16.89 -9.70
C GLU A 78 1.43 -16.08 -8.56
N PHE A 79 2.52 -15.37 -8.86
CA PHE A 79 3.17 -14.47 -7.88
C PHE A 79 2.23 -13.33 -7.47
N ALA A 80 1.55 -12.71 -8.43
CA ALA A 80 0.62 -11.62 -8.14
C ALA A 80 -0.53 -12.05 -7.21
N ARG A 81 -1.15 -13.22 -7.46
CA ARG A 81 -2.19 -13.77 -6.59
C ARG A 81 -1.67 -14.03 -5.19
N LEU A 82 -0.52 -14.69 -5.06
CA LEU A 82 0.07 -15.00 -3.76
C LEU A 82 0.39 -13.72 -2.95
N LEU A 83 0.95 -12.70 -3.60
CA LEU A 83 1.21 -11.42 -2.95
C LEU A 83 -0.09 -10.73 -2.51
N TYR A 84 -1.12 -10.71 -3.35
CA TYR A 84 -2.40 -10.08 -3.00
C TYR A 84 -3.13 -10.80 -1.88
N ASP A 85 -3.13 -12.13 -1.88
CA ASP A 85 -3.71 -12.91 -0.79
C ASP A 85 -3.00 -12.57 0.54
N LYS A 86 -1.66 -12.55 0.53
CA LYS A 86 -0.86 -12.24 1.72
C LYS A 86 -1.06 -10.81 2.24
N ILE A 87 -1.04 -9.81 1.35
CA ILE A 87 -1.31 -8.41 1.73
C ILE A 87 -2.76 -8.24 2.21
N GLY A 88 -3.70 -8.91 1.58
CA GLY A 88 -5.10 -8.92 1.99
C GLY A 88 -5.29 -9.46 3.40
N ASP A 89 -4.66 -10.60 3.72
CA ASP A 89 -4.70 -11.20 5.05
C ASP A 89 -4.06 -10.31 6.12
N LEU A 90 -2.98 -9.60 5.77
CA LEU A 90 -2.20 -8.79 6.70
C LEU A 90 -2.85 -7.43 6.99
N ILE A 91 -3.34 -6.75 5.95
CA ILE A 91 -3.80 -5.35 6.01
C ILE A 91 -5.32 -5.21 5.91
N GLY A 92 -6.03 -6.17 5.32
CA GLY A 92 -7.45 -6.04 5.04
C GLY A 92 -8.29 -5.74 6.27
N THR A 93 -8.04 -6.45 7.37
CA THR A 93 -8.80 -6.25 8.63
C THR A 93 -8.61 -4.84 9.20
N ILE A 94 -7.37 -4.33 9.27
CA ILE A 94 -7.10 -3.00 9.83
C ILE A 94 -7.62 -1.89 8.90
N PHE A 95 -7.57 -2.10 7.59
CA PHE A 95 -8.12 -1.17 6.61
C PHE A 95 -9.64 -1.03 6.78
N GLU A 96 -10.38 -2.14 6.76
CA GLU A 96 -11.84 -2.13 6.87
C GLU A 96 -12.29 -1.54 8.22
N ALA A 97 -11.66 -1.95 9.33
CA ALA A 97 -11.97 -1.41 10.64
C ALA A 97 -11.67 0.10 10.76
N SER A 98 -10.60 0.58 10.11
CA SER A 98 -10.24 2.01 10.10
C SER A 98 -11.20 2.82 9.23
N LEU A 99 -11.65 2.27 8.10
CA LEU A 99 -12.66 2.88 7.25
C LEU A 99 -14.02 2.97 7.96
N GLU A 100 -14.46 1.91 8.63
CA GLU A 100 -15.66 1.93 9.47
C GLU A 100 -15.57 2.98 10.58
N SER A 101 -14.42 3.11 11.23
CA SER A 101 -14.19 4.12 12.26
C SER A 101 -14.29 5.53 11.68
N ALA A 102 -13.73 5.77 10.50
CA ALA A 102 -13.83 7.05 9.81
C ALA A 102 -15.29 7.39 9.44
N ILE A 103 -16.06 6.41 9.00
CA ILE A 103 -17.48 6.59 8.68
C ILE A 103 -18.29 6.90 9.96
N ALA A 104 -18.06 6.16 11.04
CA ALA A 104 -18.72 6.41 12.32
C ALA A 104 -18.39 7.80 12.90
N ALA A 105 -17.18 8.32 12.64
CA ALA A 105 -16.76 9.67 13.03
C ALA A 105 -17.31 10.77 12.11
N GLY A 106 -17.95 10.42 10.99
CA GLY A 106 -18.38 11.38 9.96
C GLY A 106 -17.24 11.96 9.13
N ASP A 107 -16.06 11.33 9.18
CA ASP A 107 -14.87 11.71 8.40
C ASP A 107 -14.88 11.09 6.99
N ALA A 108 -15.70 10.06 6.76
CA ALA A 108 -15.88 9.42 5.47
C ALA A 108 -17.36 9.06 5.21
N GLU A 109 -17.70 8.93 3.93
CA GLU A 109 -18.97 8.39 3.46
C GLU A 109 -18.78 6.96 2.95
N ARG A 110 -19.81 6.14 3.10
CA ARG A 110 -19.79 4.77 2.60
C ARG A 110 -19.86 4.76 1.07
N VAL A 111 -18.85 4.16 0.45
CA VAL A 111 -18.86 3.83 -0.98
C VAL A 111 -19.51 2.45 -1.17
N GLU A 112 -20.31 2.30 -2.22
CA GLU A 112 -21.01 1.05 -2.54
C GLU A 112 -20.02 -0.09 -2.86
N GLY A 113 -20.36 -1.32 -2.44
CA GLY A 113 -19.58 -2.53 -2.71
C GLY A 113 -18.80 -3.07 -1.51
N GLN A 114 -17.89 -4.01 -1.76
CA GLN A 114 -17.00 -4.55 -0.74
C GLN A 114 -15.93 -3.52 -0.38
N GLN A 115 -15.71 -3.29 0.91
CA GLN A 115 -14.81 -2.23 1.39
C GLN A 115 -13.36 -2.52 1.01
N LEU A 116 -12.92 -3.77 1.12
CA LEU A 116 -11.58 -4.16 0.69
C LEU A 116 -11.29 -3.86 -0.80
N ASN A 117 -12.31 -3.78 -1.67
CA ASN A 117 -12.08 -3.35 -3.06
C ASN A 117 -11.53 -1.93 -3.13
N LEU A 118 -11.88 -1.04 -2.21
CA LEU A 118 -11.36 0.33 -2.16
C LEU A 118 -9.85 0.35 -1.88
N PHE A 119 -9.37 -0.53 -1.00
CA PHE A 119 -7.94 -0.75 -0.79
C PHE A 119 -7.27 -1.23 -2.08
N TRP A 120 -7.88 -2.19 -2.78
CA TRP A 120 -7.33 -2.67 -4.04
C TRP A 120 -7.34 -1.60 -5.13
N PHE A 121 -8.36 -0.76 -5.23
CA PHE A 121 -8.37 0.37 -6.16
C PHE A 121 -7.25 1.38 -5.84
N ALA A 122 -7.06 1.71 -4.56
CA ALA A 122 -5.94 2.54 -4.11
C ALA A 122 -4.59 1.94 -4.53
N HIS A 123 -4.40 0.65 -4.28
CA HIS A 123 -3.22 -0.10 -4.70
C HIS A 123 -3.03 -0.04 -6.23
N GLN A 124 -4.07 -0.31 -7.03
CA GLN A 124 -3.96 -0.27 -8.48
C GLN A 124 -3.57 1.12 -9.00
N VAL A 125 -4.09 2.20 -8.38
CA VAL A 125 -3.71 3.57 -8.72
C VAL A 125 -2.22 3.80 -8.49
N VAL A 126 -1.71 3.55 -7.27
CA VAL A 126 -0.29 3.79 -6.97
C VAL A 126 0.65 2.88 -7.78
N HIS A 127 0.23 1.64 -8.00
CA HIS A 127 0.98 0.67 -8.78
C HIS A 127 1.13 1.12 -10.24
N MET A 128 0.06 1.64 -10.85
CA MET A 128 0.11 2.19 -12.20
C MET A 128 0.93 3.48 -12.29
N VAL A 129 0.87 4.34 -11.27
CA VAL A 129 1.74 5.54 -11.19
C VAL A 129 3.20 5.12 -11.11
N ALA A 130 3.54 4.13 -10.27
CA ALA A 130 4.89 3.61 -10.17
C ALA A 130 5.36 3.01 -11.50
N LEU A 131 4.55 2.16 -12.14
CA LEU A 131 4.87 1.57 -13.44
C LEU A 131 5.18 2.62 -14.52
N ALA A 132 4.39 3.69 -14.59
CA ALA A 132 4.62 4.77 -15.56
C ALA A 132 5.95 5.51 -15.32
N ARG A 133 6.50 5.45 -14.11
CA ARG A 133 7.74 6.14 -13.69
C ARG A 133 8.98 5.24 -13.63
N LEU A 134 8.81 3.92 -13.59
CA LEU A 134 9.91 2.94 -13.50
C LEU A 134 10.91 2.92 -14.67
N PRO A 135 10.53 3.18 -15.94
CA PRO A 135 11.51 3.18 -17.02
C PRO A 135 12.51 4.34 -16.87
N ALA A 136 13.74 4.17 -17.37
CA ALA A 136 14.78 5.21 -17.33
C ALA A 136 14.32 6.54 -17.94
N THR A 137 13.42 6.48 -18.93
CA THR A 137 12.63 7.62 -19.38
C THR A 137 11.16 7.36 -19.00
N PRO A 138 10.60 8.08 -18.01
CA PRO A 138 9.22 7.88 -17.58
C PRO A 138 8.24 7.93 -18.76
N SER A 139 7.28 7.00 -18.78
CA SER A 139 6.21 6.97 -19.79
C SER A 139 5.19 8.09 -19.56
N LEU A 140 5.10 8.59 -18.33
CA LEU A 140 4.32 9.77 -17.97
C LEU A 140 5.14 10.63 -17.01
N THR A 141 5.37 11.89 -17.39
CA THR A 141 6.04 12.86 -16.53
C THR A 141 5.01 13.59 -15.69
N TYR A 142 5.05 13.37 -14.40
CA TYR A 142 4.41 14.27 -13.44
C TYR A 142 5.38 15.40 -13.14
N PRO A 143 4.95 16.68 -13.21
CA PRO A 143 5.78 17.77 -12.74
C PRO A 143 6.24 17.45 -11.31
N SER A 144 7.51 17.71 -10.99
CA SER A 144 8.03 17.64 -9.62
C SER A 144 7.40 18.73 -8.77
N ALA A 145 6.09 18.63 -8.53
CA ALA A 145 5.43 19.38 -7.51
C ALA A 145 5.96 18.82 -6.18
N PRO A 146 6.40 19.68 -5.23
CA PRO A 146 6.78 19.24 -3.89
C PRO A 146 5.65 18.44 -3.19
N ASP A 147 4.43 18.50 -3.72
CA ASP A 147 3.23 17.84 -3.20
C ASP A 147 2.79 16.60 -4.01
N PHE A 148 3.64 15.98 -4.85
CA PHE A 148 3.18 14.88 -5.72
C PHE A 148 2.59 13.70 -4.94
N GLU A 149 3.29 13.19 -3.94
CA GLU A 149 2.78 12.12 -3.07
C GLU A 149 1.52 12.54 -2.33
N ARG A 150 1.51 13.79 -1.85
CA ARG A 150 0.37 14.39 -1.17
C ARG A 150 -0.86 14.44 -2.09
N GLN A 151 -0.69 14.76 -3.38
CA GLN A 151 -1.77 14.77 -4.37
C GLN A 151 -2.32 13.37 -4.61
N ILE A 152 -1.46 12.35 -4.72
CA ILE A 152 -1.88 10.94 -4.84
C ILE A 152 -2.68 10.54 -3.61
N CYS A 153 -2.17 10.81 -2.41
CA CYS A 153 -2.88 10.55 -1.16
C CYS A 153 -4.25 11.24 -1.17
N GLN A 154 -4.31 12.52 -1.54
CA GLN A 154 -5.56 13.26 -1.58
C GLN A 154 -6.57 12.68 -2.59
N PHE A 155 -6.09 12.20 -3.74
CA PHE A 155 -6.92 11.55 -4.75
C PHE A 155 -7.49 10.23 -4.23
N ILE A 156 -6.63 9.38 -3.66
CA ILE A 156 -7.01 8.07 -3.13
C ILE A 156 -7.95 8.20 -1.94
N LEU A 157 -7.64 9.07 -0.97
CA LEU A 157 -8.47 9.27 0.22
C LEU A 157 -9.88 9.73 -0.16
N ARG A 158 -10.03 10.60 -1.16
CA ARG A 158 -11.35 10.94 -1.73
C ARG A 158 -12.01 9.74 -2.40
N GLY A 159 -11.26 8.96 -3.17
CA GLY A 159 -11.77 7.78 -3.88
C GLY A 159 -12.31 6.69 -2.95
N ILE A 160 -11.73 6.52 -1.76
CA ILE A 160 -12.21 5.58 -0.74
C ILE A 160 -13.34 6.15 0.13
N GLY A 161 -13.76 7.40 -0.11
CA GLY A 161 -14.91 8.03 0.55
C GLY A 161 -14.59 9.07 1.64
N MET A 162 -13.32 9.43 1.88
CA MET A 162 -13.03 10.46 2.88
C MET A 162 -13.50 11.86 2.45
N ASN A 163 -14.06 12.58 3.41
CA ASN A 163 -14.56 13.93 3.22
C ASN A 163 -13.41 14.93 3.06
N GLY A 164 -13.60 15.95 2.20
CA GLY A 164 -12.57 16.96 1.94
C GLY A 164 -12.10 17.72 3.20
N ARG A 165 -12.99 17.92 4.17
CA ARG A 165 -12.66 18.50 5.48
C ARG A 165 -11.72 17.58 6.27
N ALA A 166 -12.06 16.30 6.39
CA ALA A 166 -11.24 15.32 7.09
C ALA A 166 -9.86 15.18 6.45
N ILE A 167 -9.78 15.07 5.12
CA ILE A 167 -8.49 15.01 4.42
C ILE A 167 -7.61 16.20 4.76
N THR A 168 -8.16 17.42 4.76
CA THR A 168 -7.42 18.63 5.16
C THR A 168 -6.96 18.56 6.62
N SER A 169 -7.79 18.01 7.51
CA SER A 169 -7.47 17.91 8.94
C SER A 169 -6.40 16.87 9.26
N TYR A 170 -6.33 15.76 8.52
CA TYR A 170 -5.46 14.62 8.85
C TYR A 170 -4.21 14.51 7.97
N LEU A 171 -4.30 14.80 6.66
CA LEU A 171 -3.24 14.42 5.71
C LEU A 171 -1.85 14.94 6.09
N ASP A 172 -1.77 16.17 6.59
CA ASP A 172 -0.51 16.83 6.96
C ASP A 172 -0.23 16.80 8.47
N THR A 173 -1.17 16.33 9.29
CA THR A 173 -1.07 16.37 10.77
C THR A 173 -0.82 15.00 11.39
N VAL A 174 -1.19 13.94 10.67
CA VAL A 174 -0.99 12.57 11.10
C VAL A 174 0.51 12.26 11.16
N PRO A 175 1.00 11.66 12.26
CA PRO A 175 2.42 11.36 12.39
C PRO A 175 2.90 10.31 11.39
N PRO A 176 4.21 10.26 11.11
CA PRO A 176 4.82 9.14 10.41
C PRO A 176 4.52 7.81 11.11
N LEU A 177 4.52 6.69 10.38
CA LEU A 177 4.26 5.36 10.94
C LEU A 177 5.12 5.05 12.17
N MET A 178 6.41 5.40 12.14
CA MET A 178 7.34 5.19 13.26
C MET A 178 6.81 5.81 14.56
N ASP A 179 6.43 7.09 14.52
CA ASP A 179 5.94 7.82 15.69
C ASP A 179 4.52 7.41 16.12
N ALA A 180 3.75 6.79 15.21
CA ALA A 180 2.41 6.29 15.50
C ALA A 180 2.45 4.97 16.28
N ALA A 181 3.41 4.09 15.94
CA ALA A 181 3.63 2.83 16.62
C ALA A 181 4.17 3.04 18.06
N ASP A 182 5.10 3.98 18.24
CA ASP A 182 5.71 4.25 19.56
C ASP A 182 4.69 4.80 20.58
N ARG A 183 3.75 5.65 20.14
CA ARG A 183 2.68 6.18 21.01
C ARG A 183 1.72 5.12 21.53
N ILE A 184 1.59 4.01 20.80
CA ILE A 184 0.76 2.87 21.23
C ILE A 184 1.52 2.03 22.26
N ALA A 185 2.83 1.84 22.08
CA ALA A 185 3.69 1.14 23.04
C ALA A 185 3.80 1.89 24.39
N GLU A 186 3.79 3.23 24.38
CA GLU A 186 3.83 4.05 25.61
C GLU A 186 2.49 4.17 26.35
N SER A 187 1.36 3.80 25.72
CA SER A 187 0.01 3.91 26.29
C SER A 187 -0.56 2.58 26.81
N ALA A 188 0.23 1.50 26.78
CA ALA A 188 -0.12 0.15 27.24
C ALA A 188 0.52 -0.18 28.60
#